data_AF-A0A1Q6ENW5-F1
#
_entry.id   AF-A0A1Q6ENW5-F1
#
_cell.length_a   1.000
_cell.length_b   1.000
_cell.length_c   1.000
_cell.angle_alpha   90.00
_cell.angle_beta   90.00
_cell.angle_gamma   90.00
#
_symmetry.space_group_name_H-M   'P 1'
#
loop_
_entity.id
_entity.type
_entity.pdbx_description
1 polymer ?
#
loop_
_entity_poly.entity_id
_entity_poly.type
_entity_poly.pdbx_seq_one_letter_code
_entity_poly.pdbx_strand_id
1 'polypeptide(L)'
;MRRRIRLLRLGLCGAVSWLDAKATYELNPNGPSQPIMKEGCLDERTGRYTTVNDAIKDATHGAVEEVTLYSIMEDPMTSCGCFECISGIEPMSNGFIVVNREYAGMTPAGMTFGELASCTGGGVQTPGYMGHGRHFISSKKFIHAEGGIERIVWMPKELKDDVGERLNKTAKELYGIDNFTDMIADETVCTDCDALLEFLQEKNHPVLSLEPLM
;
A
#
# COMPACT_ATOMS: atom_id res chain seq x y z
N MET A 1 -20.43 13.46 18.05
CA MET A 1 -20.55 12.73 16.77
C MET A 1 -19.37 11.78 16.66
N ARG A 2 -19.52 10.51 17.06
CA ARG A 2 -18.46 9.50 16.92
C ARG A 2 -18.25 9.24 15.43
N ARG A 3 -17.27 9.89 14.81
CA ARG A 3 -16.86 9.59 13.43
C ARG A 3 -16.49 8.11 13.42
N ARG A 4 -17.38 7.27 12.88
CA ARG A 4 -17.09 5.86 12.58
C ARG A 4 -15.99 5.88 11.52
N ILE A 5 -14.73 5.89 11.95
CA ILE A 5 -13.58 5.83 11.06
C ILE A 5 -13.60 4.44 10.44
N ARG A 6 -14.14 4.34 9.21
CA ARG A 6 -14.03 3.14 8.39
C ARG A 6 -12.54 2.94 8.09
N LEU A 7 -12.04 1.73 8.26
CA LEU A 7 -10.74 1.35 7.70
C LEU A 7 -10.86 1.45 6.18
N LEU A 8 -10.26 2.50 5.60
CA LEU A 8 -10.08 2.66 4.14
C LEU A 8 -8.94 1.77 3.61
N ARG A 9 -8.62 0.70 4.34
CA ARG A 9 -7.61 -0.31 4.05
C ARG A 9 -8.30 -1.66 4.14
N LEU A 10 -8.47 -2.29 2.99
CA LEU A 10 -9.04 -3.63 2.88
C LEU A 10 -8.01 -4.65 3.36
N GLY A 11 -8.45 -5.84 3.78
CA GLY A 11 -7.54 -6.94 4.05
C GLY A 11 -6.66 -7.21 2.83
N LEU A 12 -5.38 -7.51 3.05
CA LEU A 12 -4.39 -7.65 1.97
C LEU A 12 -4.78 -8.71 0.93
N CYS A 13 -5.65 -9.66 1.29
CA CYS A 13 -6.18 -10.70 0.41
C CYS A 13 -7.24 -10.21 -0.60
N GLY A 14 -7.70 -8.96 -0.51
CA GLY A 14 -8.77 -8.44 -1.37
C GLY A 14 -10.19 -8.89 -0.97
N ALA A 15 -10.32 -9.89 -0.09
CA ALA A 15 -11.61 -10.54 0.21
C ALA A 15 -12.29 -10.10 1.52
N VAL A 16 -11.60 -9.36 2.40
CA VAL A 16 -12.14 -8.97 3.72
C VAL A 16 -12.17 -7.45 3.83
N SER A 17 -13.37 -6.87 3.71
CA SER A 17 -13.62 -5.46 4.01
C SER A 17 -13.88 -5.22 5.50
N TRP A 18 -13.93 -3.95 5.90
CA TRP A 18 -14.33 -3.58 7.26
C TRP A 18 -15.77 -4.03 7.59
N LEU A 19 -16.68 -4.02 6.60
CA LEU A 19 -18.07 -4.46 6.80
C LEU A 19 -18.13 -5.97 6.98
N ASP A 20 -17.32 -6.72 6.24
CA ASP A 20 -17.23 -8.18 6.38
C ASP A 20 -16.67 -8.54 7.77
N ALA A 21 -15.57 -7.89 8.19
CA ALA A 21 -14.98 -8.08 9.52
C ALA A 21 -15.95 -7.72 10.67
N LYS A 22 -16.80 -6.72 10.47
CA LYS A 22 -17.84 -6.38 11.44
C LYS A 22 -18.92 -7.45 11.49
N ALA A 23 -19.38 -7.92 10.32
CA ALA A 23 -20.40 -8.95 10.23
C ALA A 23 -19.91 -10.29 10.79
N THR A 24 -18.66 -10.68 10.55
CA THR A 24 -18.07 -11.92 11.10
C THR A 24 -17.98 -11.88 12.62
N TYR A 25 -17.63 -10.73 13.21
CA TYR A 25 -17.67 -10.55 14.67
C TYR A 25 -19.10 -10.64 15.23
N GLU A 26 -20.07 -10.01 14.57
CA GLU A 26 -21.49 -10.07 14.97
C GLU A 26 -22.06 -11.50 14.89
N LEU A 27 -21.59 -12.31 13.94
CA LEU A 27 -21.96 -13.73 13.80
C LEU A 27 -21.27 -14.62 14.82
N ASN A 28 -19.99 -14.39 15.12
CA ASN A 28 -19.23 -15.15 16.10
C ASN A 28 -18.26 -14.25 16.89
N PRO A 29 -18.64 -13.86 18.12
CA PRO A 29 -17.79 -13.01 18.97
C PRO A 29 -16.44 -13.64 19.37
N ASN A 30 -16.34 -14.97 19.35
CA ASN A 30 -15.10 -15.70 19.61
C ASN A 30 -14.33 -16.03 18.31
N GLY A 31 -14.74 -15.43 17.19
CA GLY A 31 -14.12 -15.61 15.89
C GLY A 31 -12.82 -14.84 15.72
N PRO A 32 -12.20 -14.92 14.52
CA PRO A 32 -10.91 -14.30 14.25
C PRO A 32 -10.96 -12.77 14.12
N SER A 33 -12.13 -12.20 13.82
CA SER A 33 -12.30 -10.74 13.71
C SER A 33 -12.70 -10.16 15.06
N GLN A 34 -11.84 -9.30 15.62
CA GLN A 34 -12.08 -8.66 16.90
C GLN A 34 -12.13 -7.12 16.74
N PRO A 35 -13.02 -6.42 17.46
CA PRO A 35 -13.12 -4.97 17.35
C PRO A 35 -11.94 -4.30 18.07
N ILE A 36 -11.28 -3.38 17.36
CA ILE A 36 -10.23 -2.53 17.92
C ILE A 36 -10.71 -1.08 17.82
N MET A 37 -10.77 -0.40 18.97
CA MET A 37 -11.07 1.03 19.02
C MET A 37 -9.84 1.82 18.56
N LYS A 38 -10.03 2.94 17.85
CA LYS A 38 -8.93 3.84 17.45
C LYS A 38 -8.78 4.97 18.47
N GLU A 39 -8.24 4.65 19.64
CA GLU A 39 -8.02 5.58 20.75
C GLU A 39 -6.53 5.76 21.06
N GLY A 40 -6.16 6.90 21.64
CA GLY A 40 -4.75 7.26 21.86
C GLY A 40 -4.01 7.47 20.54
N CYS A 41 -4.49 8.37 19.68
CA CYS A 41 -3.77 8.71 18.45
C CYS A 41 -2.42 9.33 18.81
N LEU A 42 -1.34 8.67 18.39
CA LEU A 42 0.03 9.12 18.62
C LEU A 42 0.54 9.96 17.44
N ASP A 43 0.15 9.56 16.21
CA ASP A 43 0.45 10.30 14.99
C ASP A 43 -0.65 10.06 13.94
N GLU A 44 -1.33 11.13 13.52
CA GLU A 44 -2.38 11.07 12.51
C GLU A 44 -1.85 10.82 11.08
N ARG A 45 -0.61 11.26 10.79
CA ARG A 45 0.03 11.11 9.47
C ARG A 45 0.25 9.65 9.16
N THR A 46 0.95 8.95 10.04
CA THR A 46 1.24 7.51 9.94
C THR A 46 0.05 6.64 10.36
N GLY A 47 -0.90 7.22 11.11
CA GLY A 47 -2.04 6.50 11.64
C GLY A 47 -1.65 5.57 12.80
N ARG A 48 -0.76 6.03 13.68
CA ARG A 48 -0.30 5.30 14.86
C ARG A 48 -1.25 5.54 16.04
N TYR A 49 -1.68 4.46 16.70
CA TYR A 49 -2.61 4.52 17.83
C TYR A 49 -2.16 3.55 18.93
N THR A 50 -2.19 3.99 20.19
CA THR A 50 -1.85 3.14 21.34
C THR A 50 -2.68 1.86 21.38
N THR A 51 -4.00 2.00 21.24
CA THR A 51 -4.93 0.85 21.27
C THR A 51 -4.74 -0.14 20.11
N VAL A 52 -4.23 0.31 18.96
CA VAL A 52 -3.90 -0.58 17.85
C VAL A 52 -2.60 -1.32 18.15
N ASN A 53 -1.59 -0.63 18.68
CA ASN A 53 -0.32 -1.24 19.08
C ASN A 53 -0.54 -2.29 20.18
N ASP A 54 -1.32 -1.97 21.22
CA ASP A 54 -1.66 -2.92 22.30
C ASP A 54 -2.32 -4.19 21.76
N ALA A 55 -3.33 -4.03 20.88
CA ALA A 55 -4.03 -5.16 20.28
C ALA A 55 -3.12 -6.03 19.39
N ILE A 56 -2.19 -5.41 18.64
CA ILE A 56 -1.23 -6.13 17.79
C ILE A 56 -0.19 -6.84 18.64
N LYS A 57 0.32 -6.20 19.69
CA LYS A 57 1.26 -6.80 20.64
C LYS A 57 0.67 -8.04 21.28
N ASP A 58 -0.59 -7.96 21.72
CA ASP A 58 -1.30 -9.11 22.29
C ASP A 58 -1.53 -10.21 21.24
N ALA A 59 -2.02 -9.86 20.05
CA ALA A 59 -2.34 -10.81 18.98
C ALA A 59 -1.11 -11.51 18.38
N THR A 60 0.06 -10.88 18.44
CA THR A 60 1.33 -11.43 17.93
C THR A 60 2.22 -11.98 19.04
N HIS A 61 1.73 -12.05 20.29
CA HIS A 61 2.49 -12.48 21.47
C HIS A 61 3.82 -11.70 21.65
N GLY A 62 3.79 -10.40 21.37
CA GLY A 62 4.95 -9.51 21.51
C GLY A 62 5.92 -9.53 20.34
N ALA A 63 5.66 -10.27 19.26
CA ALA A 63 6.52 -10.29 18.08
C ALA A 63 6.49 -8.96 17.30
N VAL A 64 5.35 -8.25 17.33
CA VAL A 64 5.19 -6.91 16.75
C VAL A 64 4.64 -6.00 17.83
N GLU A 65 5.37 -4.94 18.16
CA GLU A 65 4.95 -4.00 19.22
C GLU A 65 4.25 -2.76 18.67
N GLU A 66 4.67 -2.29 17.50
CA GLU A 66 4.15 -1.05 16.91
C GLU A 66 3.80 -1.24 15.44
N VAL A 67 2.74 -0.57 15.00
CA VAL A 67 2.35 -0.56 13.60
C VAL A 67 1.85 0.82 13.17
N THR A 68 2.19 1.21 11.95
CA THR A 68 1.56 2.33 11.27
C THR A 68 0.57 1.84 10.22
N LEU A 69 -0.56 2.52 10.11
CA LEU A 69 -1.62 2.12 9.19
C LEU A 69 -1.43 2.71 7.78
N TYR A 70 -0.72 3.83 7.71
CA TYR A 70 -0.62 4.67 6.51
C TYR A 70 0.83 4.93 6.07
N SER A 71 1.82 4.29 6.71
CA SER A 71 3.22 4.33 6.30
C SER A 71 3.70 2.95 5.85
N ILE A 72 4.50 2.92 4.78
CA ILE A 72 5.25 1.73 4.36
C ILE A 72 6.70 1.75 4.87
N MET A 73 7.21 2.92 5.27
CA MET A 73 8.61 3.10 5.70
C MET A 73 8.78 2.96 7.22
N GLU A 74 7.79 3.37 8.01
CA GLU A 74 7.87 3.40 9.47
C GLU A 74 6.95 2.32 10.06
N ASP A 75 7.51 1.27 10.65
CA ASP A 75 6.78 0.19 11.32
C ASP A 75 5.56 -0.33 10.50
N PRO A 76 5.75 -0.77 9.24
CA PRO A 76 4.64 -1.15 8.39
C PRO A 76 3.90 -2.36 8.95
N MET A 77 2.61 -2.48 8.58
CA MET A 77 1.84 -3.69 8.88
C MET A 77 2.45 -4.91 8.18
N THR A 78 2.60 -6.00 8.92
CA THR A 78 3.18 -7.24 8.41
C THR A 78 2.28 -7.89 7.35
N SER A 79 2.88 -8.71 6.48
CA SER A 79 2.16 -9.43 5.42
C SER A 79 2.30 -10.94 5.59
N CYS A 80 1.20 -11.68 5.37
CA CYS A 80 1.23 -13.14 5.50
C CYS A 80 1.73 -13.83 4.21
N GLY A 81 1.04 -13.62 3.08
CA GLY A 81 1.37 -14.26 1.80
C GLY A 81 0.21 -14.36 0.80
N CYS A 82 -1.02 -14.04 1.22
CA CYS A 82 -2.20 -14.05 0.35
C CYS A 82 -2.48 -12.71 -0.33
N PHE A 83 -1.51 -11.78 -0.38
CA PHE A 83 -1.68 -10.48 -1.02
C PHE A 83 -1.87 -10.61 -2.53
N GLU A 84 -2.75 -9.76 -3.08
CA GLU A 84 -2.98 -9.64 -4.53
C GLU A 84 -1.85 -8.86 -5.21
N CYS A 85 -1.32 -7.85 -4.52
CA CYS A 85 -0.26 -6.96 -4.99
C CYS A 85 0.81 -6.75 -3.92
N ILE A 86 2.01 -6.39 -4.35
CA ILE A 86 3.08 -5.90 -3.49
C ILE A 86 3.48 -4.50 -3.95
N SER A 87 3.55 -3.58 -2.99
CA SER A 87 4.26 -2.31 -3.15
C SER A 87 5.68 -2.46 -2.65
N GLY A 88 6.65 -1.99 -3.42
CA GLY A 88 8.07 -1.99 -3.05
C GLY A 88 8.73 -0.66 -3.41
N ILE A 89 9.61 -0.18 -2.54
CA ILE A 89 10.37 1.06 -2.78
C ILE A 89 11.29 0.89 -3.99
N GLU A 90 11.31 1.89 -4.86
CA GLU A 90 12.29 2.05 -5.93
C GLU A 90 13.06 3.34 -5.63
N PRO A 91 14.25 3.23 -5.00
CA PRO A 91 14.97 4.40 -4.50
C PRO A 91 15.41 5.38 -5.58
N MET A 92 15.71 4.93 -6.80
CA MET A 92 16.27 5.79 -7.86
C MET A 92 15.23 6.81 -8.37
N SER A 93 13.96 6.43 -8.38
CA SER A 93 12.83 7.28 -8.78
C SER A 93 12.15 8.00 -7.60
N ASN A 94 12.64 7.80 -6.37
CA ASN A 94 12.03 8.34 -5.15
C ASN A 94 10.55 7.87 -4.98
N GLY A 95 10.22 6.68 -5.48
CA GLY A 95 8.85 6.19 -5.62
C GLY A 95 8.66 4.74 -5.17
N PHE A 96 7.47 4.21 -5.46
CA PHE A 96 7.11 2.83 -5.24
C PHE A 96 6.63 2.18 -6.54
N ILE A 97 7.08 0.96 -6.78
CA ILE A 97 6.44 0.07 -7.76
C ILE A 97 5.24 -0.62 -7.12
N VAL A 98 4.23 -0.97 -7.91
CA VAL A 98 3.15 -1.88 -7.48
C VAL A 98 3.03 -3.01 -8.49
N VAL A 99 3.22 -4.24 -8.03
CA VAL A 99 3.18 -5.43 -8.89
C VAL A 99 2.12 -6.41 -8.39
N ASN A 100 1.27 -6.91 -9.30
CA ASN A 100 0.27 -7.93 -9.01
C ASN A 100 0.82 -9.35 -9.16
N ARG A 101 0.19 -10.30 -8.47
CA ARG A 101 0.58 -11.71 -8.42
C ARG A 101 0.67 -12.38 -9.79
N GLU A 102 -0.16 -11.96 -10.74
CA GLU A 102 -0.25 -12.55 -12.07
C GLU A 102 0.88 -12.09 -13.00
N TYR A 103 1.56 -10.99 -12.68
CA TYR A 103 2.69 -10.50 -13.47
C TYR A 103 3.97 -11.29 -13.15
N ALA A 104 4.46 -12.01 -14.16
CA ALA A 104 5.64 -12.87 -14.04
C ALA A 104 6.96 -12.22 -14.50
N GLY A 105 6.91 -10.97 -14.98
CA GLY A 105 8.08 -10.27 -15.49
C GLY A 105 8.96 -9.67 -14.41
N MET A 106 10.08 -9.08 -14.85
CA MET A 106 10.95 -8.29 -13.98
C MET A 106 10.32 -6.92 -13.72
N THR A 107 10.57 -6.37 -12.54
CA THR A 107 10.19 -5.00 -12.18
C THR A 107 11.43 -4.10 -12.14
N PRO A 108 11.28 -2.77 -12.24
CA PRO A 108 12.40 -1.84 -12.08
C PRO A 108 13.13 -1.91 -10.73
N ALA A 109 12.53 -2.56 -9.72
CA ALA A 109 13.20 -2.84 -8.44
C ALA A 109 14.18 -4.05 -8.51
N GLY A 110 14.40 -4.62 -9.70
CA GLY A 110 15.31 -5.74 -9.91
C GLY A 110 14.83 -7.08 -9.35
N MET A 111 13.53 -7.19 -9.04
CA MET A 111 12.90 -8.40 -8.51
C MET A 111 11.59 -8.72 -9.23
N THR A 112 11.30 -10.00 -9.37
CA THR A 112 9.98 -10.53 -9.76
C THR A 112 9.00 -10.48 -8.58
N PHE A 113 7.71 -10.70 -8.85
CA PHE A 113 6.71 -10.81 -7.78
C PHE A 113 7.08 -11.89 -6.74
N GLY A 114 7.60 -13.04 -7.17
CA GLY A 114 7.95 -14.15 -6.27
C GLY A 114 9.11 -13.81 -5.31
N GLU A 115 10.10 -13.08 -5.81
CA GLU A 115 11.22 -12.59 -4.99
C GLU A 115 10.75 -11.54 -3.99
N LEU A 116 9.94 -10.57 -4.45
CA LEU A 116 9.31 -9.57 -3.58
C LEU A 116 8.42 -10.21 -2.50
N ALA A 117 7.65 -11.25 -2.86
CA ALA A 117 6.80 -11.98 -1.93
C ALA A 117 7.63 -12.66 -0.84
N SER A 118 8.82 -13.15 -1.18
CA SER A 118 9.75 -13.78 -0.24
C SER A 118 10.35 -12.78 0.75
N CYS A 119 10.55 -11.53 0.34
CA CYS A 119 11.04 -10.45 1.21
C CYS A 119 9.94 -9.82 2.09
N THR A 120 8.68 -9.89 1.64
CA THR A 120 7.55 -9.17 2.28
C THR A 120 6.69 -10.07 3.17
N GLY A 121 6.59 -11.36 2.84
CA GLY A 121 5.73 -12.32 3.54
C GLY A 121 6.28 -12.81 4.88
N GLY A 122 5.55 -13.72 5.53
CA GLY A 122 6.02 -14.41 6.74
C GLY A 122 5.77 -13.68 8.05
N GLY A 123 4.99 -12.60 8.06
CA GLY A 123 4.63 -11.89 9.29
C GLY A 123 5.76 -11.02 9.88
N VAL A 124 6.74 -10.64 9.06
CA VAL A 124 7.84 -9.75 9.44
C VAL A 124 7.51 -8.32 9.03
N GLN A 125 8.00 -7.33 9.79
CA GLN A 125 7.94 -5.93 9.38
C GLN A 125 9.10 -5.64 8.42
N THR A 126 8.77 -5.29 7.18
CA THR A 126 9.75 -5.02 6.14
C THR A 126 9.59 -3.58 5.65
N PRO A 127 10.26 -2.59 6.26
CA PRO A 127 10.25 -1.20 5.79
C PRO A 127 10.53 -1.09 4.29
N GLY A 128 9.69 -0.33 3.58
CA GLY A 128 9.76 -0.15 2.13
C GLY A 128 9.00 -1.20 1.32
N TYR A 129 8.46 -2.25 1.94
CA TYR A 129 7.70 -3.30 1.26
C TYR A 129 6.38 -3.61 1.98
N MET A 130 5.30 -3.78 1.21
CA MET A 130 3.98 -4.06 1.77
C MET A 130 3.12 -4.87 0.81
N GLY A 131 2.57 -5.98 1.29
CA GLY A 131 1.49 -6.71 0.62
C GLY A 131 0.14 -6.04 0.83
N HIS A 132 -0.65 -5.89 -0.23
CA HIS A 132 -2.00 -5.32 -0.16
C HIS A 132 -2.92 -5.85 -1.26
N GLY A 133 -4.22 -5.58 -1.13
CA GLY A 133 -5.19 -5.87 -2.19
C GLY A 133 -5.18 -4.80 -3.28
N ARG A 134 -5.69 -5.13 -4.47
CA ARG A 134 -5.78 -4.22 -5.63
C ARG A 134 -6.58 -2.96 -5.31
N HIS A 135 -7.69 -3.12 -4.58
CA HIS A 135 -8.56 -2.01 -4.20
C HIS A 135 -7.90 -0.97 -3.29
N PHE A 136 -6.84 -1.34 -2.56
CA PHE A 136 -6.16 -0.39 -1.68
C PHE A 136 -5.34 0.65 -2.44
N ILE A 137 -4.89 0.35 -3.68
CA ILE A 137 -4.06 1.24 -4.51
C ILE A 137 -4.72 2.61 -4.70
N SER A 138 -6.02 2.64 -4.97
CA SER A 138 -6.77 3.89 -5.20
C SER A 138 -7.26 4.57 -3.92
N SER A 139 -6.89 4.08 -2.73
CA SER A 139 -7.33 4.63 -1.45
C SER A 139 -6.62 5.96 -1.15
N LYS A 140 -7.37 6.93 -0.60
CA LYS A 140 -6.82 8.18 -0.06
C LYS A 140 -5.87 7.96 1.14
N LYS A 141 -5.80 6.73 1.66
CA LYS A 141 -4.94 6.31 2.76
C LYS A 141 -3.83 5.35 2.35
N PHE A 142 -3.71 5.04 1.06
CA PHE A 142 -2.58 4.30 0.50
C PHE A 142 -1.30 5.11 0.76
N ILE A 143 -0.32 4.56 1.48
CA ILE A 143 1.00 5.16 1.83
C ILE A 143 0.97 6.69 2.06
N HIS A 144 -0.08 7.15 2.74
CA HIS A 144 -0.37 8.58 2.86
C HIS A 144 0.75 9.34 3.58
N ALA A 145 1.46 8.67 4.49
CA ALA A 145 2.59 9.23 5.21
C ALA A 145 3.78 9.55 4.30
N GLU A 146 3.90 8.87 3.15
CA GLU A 146 4.96 9.04 2.16
C GLU A 146 4.57 9.92 0.96
N GLY A 147 3.33 10.40 0.90
CA GLY A 147 2.82 11.20 -0.24
C GLY A 147 1.72 10.52 -1.05
N GLY A 148 1.35 9.30 -0.69
CA GLY A 148 0.21 8.61 -1.27
C GLY A 148 0.42 8.14 -2.70
N ILE A 149 -0.64 8.21 -3.51
CA ILE A 149 -0.63 7.63 -4.86
C ILE A 149 0.33 8.34 -5.82
N GLU A 150 0.72 9.60 -5.57
CA GLU A 150 1.71 10.32 -6.39
C GLU A 150 3.10 9.68 -6.35
N ARG A 151 3.35 8.77 -5.40
CA ARG A 151 4.57 7.98 -5.33
C ARG A 151 4.56 6.73 -6.21
N ILE A 152 3.43 6.36 -6.80
CA ILE A 152 3.37 5.19 -7.68
C ILE A 152 4.04 5.56 -9.00
N VAL A 153 5.14 4.89 -9.33
CA VAL A 153 5.95 5.20 -10.52
C VAL A 153 5.89 4.12 -11.59
N TRP A 154 5.57 2.88 -11.19
CA TRP A 154 5.50 1.75 -12.10
C TRP A 154 4.41 0.76 -11.67
N MET A 155 3.62 0.29 -12.62
CA MET A 155 2.61 -0.76 -12.43
C MET A 155 2.44 -1.58 -13.71
N PRO A 156 2.20 -2.90 -13.64
CA PRO A 156 1.86 -3.68 -14.81
C PRO A 156 0.65 -3.11 -15.55
N LYS A 157 0.64 -3.20 -16.88
CA LYS A 157 -0.42 -2.65 -17.73
C LYS A 157 -1.81 -3.20 -17.35
N GLU A 158 -1.90 -4.51 -17.12
CA GLU A 158 -3.15 -5.14 -16.67
C GLU A 158 -3.67 -4.52 -15.36
N LEU A 159 -2.77 -4.27 -14.40
CA LEU A 159 -3.14 -3.65 -13.13
C LEU A 159 -3.60 -2.20 -13.34
N LYS A 160 -2.94 -1.44 -14.22
CA LYS A 160 -3.36 -0.08 -14.61
C LYS A 160 -4.75 -0.10 -15.22
N ASP A 161 -5.05 -1.05 -16.08
CA ASP A 161 -6.37 -1.18 -16.73
C ASP A 161 -7.47 -1.53 -15.71
N ASP A 162 -7.17 -2.37 -14.71
CA ASP A 162 -8.10 -2.78 -13.66
C ASP A 162 -8.43 -1.65 -12.65
N VAL A 163 -7.40 -0.93 -12.16
CA VAL A 163 -7.60 0.10 -11.12
C VAL A 163 -7.65 1.53 -11.65
N GLY A 164 -7.37 1.75 -12.94
CA GLY A 164 -7.07 3.05 -13.51
C GLY A 164 -8.18 4.08 -13.37
N GLU A 165 -9.45 3.69 -13.60
CA GLU A 165 -10.59 4.60 -13.43
C GLU A 165 -10.66 5.16 -11.99
N ARG A 166 -10.48 4.28 -10.99
CA ARG A 166 -10.54 4.68 -9.58
C ARG A 166 -9.30 5.47 -9.17
N LEU A 167 -8.14 5.08 -9.69
CA LEU A 167 -6.87 5.75 -9.41
C LEU A 167 -6.87 7.17 -9.97
N ASN A 168 -7.27 7.35 -11.23
CA ASN A 168 -7.41 8.67 -11.86
C ASN A 168 -8.45 9.54 -11.14
N LYS A 169 -9.57 8.96 -10.72
CA LYS A 169 -10.55 9.68 -9.89
C LYS A 169 -9.92 10.17 -8.58
N THR A 170 -9.19 9.32 -7.87
CA THR A 170 -8.50 9.71 -6.63
C THR A 170 -7.44 10.78 -6.90
N ALA A 171 -6.65 10.65 -7.98
CA ALA A 171 -5.64 11.62 -8.35
C ALA A 171 -6.24 12.98 -8.69
N LYS A 172 -7.35 13.02 -9.43
CA LYS A 172 -8.10 14.23 -9.72
C LYS A 172 -8.64 14.88 -8.45
N GLU A 173 -9.19 14.10 -7.53
CA GLU A 173 -9.75 14.60 -6.27
C GLU A 173 -8.69 15.17 -5.32
N LEU A 174 -7.49 14.59 -5.28
CA LEU A 174 -6.44 14.99 -4.34
C LEU A 174 -5.48 16.03 -4.92
N TYR A 175 -5.17 15.93 -6.21
CA TYR A 175 -4.06 16.65 -6.86
C TYR A 175 -4.47 17.37 -8.15
N GLY A 176 -5.70 17.17 -8.63
CA GLY A 176 -6.18 17.80 -9.86
C GLY A 176 -5.61 17.19 -11.16
N ILE A 177 -5.03 15.98 -11.09
CA ILE A 177 -4.44 15.28 -12.23
C ILE A 177 -5.51 14.36 -12.86
N ASP A 178 -5.88 14.61 -14.12
CA ASP A 178 -6.92 13.83 -14.80
C ASP A 178 -6.47 12.41 -15.20
N ASN A 179 -5.28 12.28 -15.79
CA ASN A 179 -4.78 11.03 -16.37
C ASN A 179 -3.48 10.57 -15.67
N PHE A 180 -3.53 10.44 -14.35
CA PHE A 180 -2.36 10.05 -13.56
C PHE A 180 -1.77 8.71 -13.99
N THR A 181 -2.60 7.74 -14.38
CA THR A 181 -2.15 6.43 -14.90
C THR A 181 -1.21 6.53 -16.11
N ASP A 182 -1.33 7.56 -16.93
CA ASP A 182 -0.49 7.75 -18.13
C ASP A 182 0.91 8.27 -17.78
N MET A 183 1.08 8.76 -16.56
CA MET A 183 2.35 9.21 -16.01
C MET A 183 3.12 8.07 -15.33
N ILE A 184 2.45 6.94 -15.04
CA ILE A 184 3.02 5.76 -14.40
C ILE A 184 3.55 4.82 -15.48
N ALA A 185 4.81 4.40 -15.37
CA ALA A 185 5.40 3.44 -16.31
C ALA A 185 4.77 2.05 -16.16
N ASP A 186 4.95 1.21 -17.17
CA ASP A 186 4.55 -0.19 -17.17
C ASP A 186 5.56 -1.04 -17.96
N GLU A 187 5.36 -2.35 -18.01
CA GLU A 187 6.25 -3.29 -18.70
C GLU A 187 6.34 -3.05 -20.22
N THR A 188 5.42 -2.30 -20.81
CA THR A 188 5.48 -1.93 -22.23
C THR A 188 6.34 -0.69 -22.48
N VAL A 189 6.75 -0.01 -21.41
CA VAL A 189 7.65 1.15 -21.41
C VAL A 189 9.05 0.74 -20.96
N CYS A 190 9.18 0.19 -19.75
CA CYS A 190 10.47 -0.21 -19.18
C CYS A 190 10.34 -1.24 -18.06
N THR A 191 11.46 -1.93 -17.77
CA THR A 191 11.58 -2.88 -16.65
C THR A 191 12.87 -2.69 -15.83
N ASP A 192 13.63 -1.63 -16.11
CA ASP A 192 14.87 -1.26 -15.42
C ASP A 192 14.78 0.17 -14.85
N CYS A 193 15.59 0.48 -13.85
CA CYS A 193 15.52 1.72 -13.11
C CYS A 193 15.96 2.96 -13.91
N ASP A 194 16.94 2.83 -14.81
CA ASP A 194 17.45 3.93 -15.61
C ASP A 194 16.38 4.41 -16.61
N ALA A 195 15.80 3.48 -17.38
CA ALA A 195 14.71 3.79 -18.30
C ALA A 195 13.44 4.26 -17.59
N LEU A 196 13.17 3.77 -16.37
CA LEU A 196 12.08 4.28 -15.54
C LEU A 196 12.29 5.77 -15.22
N LEU A 197 13.47 6.16 -14.76
CA LEU A 197 13.74 7.55 -14.40
C LEU A 197 13.63 8.49 -15.61
N GLU A 198 14.13 8.08 -16.78
CA GLU A 198 14.00 8.83 -18.03
C GLU A 198 12.52 9.06 -18.40
N PHE A 199 11.68 8.02 -18.32
CA PHE A 199 10.25 8.13 -18.59
C PHE A 199 9.55 9.08 -17.61
N LEU A 200 9.86 8.99 -16.32
CA LEU A 200 9.27 9.86 -15.29
C LEU A 200 9.64 11.33 -15.54
N GLN A 201 10.87 11.61 -16.00
CA GLN A 201 11.30 12.96 -16.40
C GLN A 201 10.56 13.45 -17.63
N GLU A 202 10.40 12.62 -18.67
CA GLU A 202 9.64 12.98 -19.88
C GLU A 202 8.17 13.31 -19.55
N LYS A 203 7.56 12.52 -18.66
CA LYS A 203 6.18 12.74 -18.20
C LYS A 203 6.04 13.85 -17.16
N ASN A 204 7.14 14.42 -16.68
CA ASN A 204 7.15 15.35 -15.55
C ASN A 204 6.34 14.81 -14.36
N HIS A 205 6.65 13.57 -13.96
CA HIS A 205 5.92 12.85 -12.92
C HIS A 205 5.99 13.61 -11.58
N PRO A 206 4.89 13.70 -10.80
CA PRO A 206 4.86 14.47 -9.55
C PRO A 206 5.92 14.00 -8.54
N VAL A 207 6.30 12.72 -8.55
CA VAL A 207 7.35 12.15 -7.68
C VAL A 207 8.66 12.94 -7.71
N LEU A 208 9.00 13.56 -8.85
CA LEU A 208 10.25 14.30 -9.04
C LEU A 208 10.32 15.59 -8.21
N SER A 209 9.16 16.08 -7.75
CA SER A 209 9.04 17.29 -6.93
C SER A 209 8.75 16.99 -5.46
N LEU A 210 8.66 15.72 -5.09
CA LEU A 210 8.41 15.32 -3.70
C LEU A 210 9.73 15.20 -2.93
N GLU A 211 9.65 15.43 -1.62
CA GLU A 211 10.79 15.23 -0.71
C GLU A 211 11.36 13.81 -0.86
N PRO A 212 12.68 13.62 -0.71
CA PRO A 212 13.27 12.29 -0.64
C PRO A 212 12.61 11.41 0.43
N LEU A 213 12.37 10.14 0.12
CA LEU A 213 11.89 9.15 1.10
C LEU A 213 12.97 8.80 2.15
N MET A 214 14.24 9.10 1.85
CA MET A 214 15.42 8.89 2.69
C MET A 214 16.45 9.99 2.44
#